data_AF-A0A451EEA9-F1
#
_entry.id   AF-A0A451EEA9-F1
#
_cell.length_a   1.000
_cell.length_b   1.000
_cell.length_c   1.000
_cell.angle_alpha   90.00
_cell.angle_beta   90.00
_cell.angle_gamma   90.00
#
_symmetry.space_group_name_H-M   'P 1'
#
loop_
_entity.id
_entity.type
_entity.pdbx_description
1 polymer ?
#
loop_
_entity_poly.entity_id
_entity_poly.type
_entity_poly.pdbx_seq_one_letter_code
_entity_poly.pdbx_strand_id
1 'polypeptide(L)'
;MAAAAFKAICFLHPRTTFNTPPQRCPSIAFPAAKSLQCNPAMAALTASPALSISETFVKLKERGEVALIPYITAGDPDLSTTAEALKVLDLSGSDIIELGVPYSDPLADGPVIQDAATRALARGTTFESIIEMLKDVIPQLSCPISLFTYYNPILKRGVDKFMTTVKDTGVHGLVVPDVPLEETEILRKEASSKNIELVLLTTPTTPTERMKAIAEASEGFLYLVSSVGVTGARSSINERVPALLRDIKEVHLSTQTQSISPPNVHFSK
;
A
#
# COMPACT_ATOMS: atom_id res chain seq x y z
N MET A 1 -9.35 -21.14 -1.04
CA MET A 1 -8.39 -20.50 -1.98
C MET A 1 -7.70 -19.38 -1.23
N ALA A 2 -6.38 -19.24 -1.35
CA ALA A 2 -5.61 -18.26 -0.58
C ALA A 2 -5.64 -16.89 -1.27
N ALA A 3 -5.79 -15.82 -0.48
CA ALA A 3 -5.60 -14.45 -0.94
C ALA A 3 -4.12 -14.28 -1.31
N ALA A 4 -3.79 -14.41 -2.59
CA ALA A 4 -2.61 -13.76 -3.13
C ALA A 4 -2.90 -12.25 -3.13
N ALA A 5 -1.87 -11.42 -3.20
CA ALA A 5 -2.09 -10.00 -3.44
C ALA A 5 -1.11 -9.51 -4.49
N PHE A 6 -1.60 -8.77 -5.49
CA PHE A 6 -0.79 -8.31 -6.62
C PHE A 6 -0.46 -6.83 -6.47
N LYS A 7 0.84 -6.48 -6.53
CA LYS A 7 1.28 -5.10 -6.74
C LYS A 7 0.99 -4.70 -8.18
N ALA A 8 0.03 -3.79 -8.37
CA ALA A 8 -0.18 -3.12 -9.64
C ALA A 8 0.46 -1.73 -9.57
N ILE A 9 1.47 -1.49 -10.41
CA ILE A 9 2.00 -0.14 -10.62
C ILE A 9 1.02 0.58 -11.55
N CYS A 10 0.27 1.54 -11.01
CA CYS A 10 -0.66 2.34 -11.80
C CYS A 10 0.11 3.42 -12.57
N PHE A 11 0.14 3.28 -13.91
CA PHE A 11 0.73 4.28 -14.79
C PHE A 11 -0.31 5.36 -15.14
N LEU A 12 -0.16 6.55 -14.60
CA LEU A 12 -0.86 7.74 -15.10
C LEU A 12 -0.08 8.30 -16.29
N HIS A 13 -0.39 7.86 -17.51
CA HIS A 13 0.09 8.52 -18.72
C HIS A 13 -0.81 9.73 -19.04
N PRO A 14 -0.25 10.94 -19.27
CA PRO A 14 -1.00 12.02 -19.90
C PRO A 14 -1.30 11.61 -21.35
N ARG A 15 -2.57 11.43 -21.71
CA ARG A 15 -2.92 11.19 -23.11
C ARG A 15 -2.65 12.45 -23.93
N THR A 16 -1.76 12.29 -24.90
CA THR A 16 -1.50 13.20 -26.00
C THR A 16 -2.77 13.48 -26.81
N THR A 17 -2.85 14.72 -27.26
CA THR A 17 -3.92 15.35 -28.04
C THR A 17 -4.22 14.60 -29.34
N PHE A 18 -5.44 14.08 -29.50
CA PHE A 18 -5.98 13.68 -30.79
C PHE A 18 -6.88 14.79 -31.34
N ASN A 19 -6.43 15.37 -32.44
CA ASN A 19 -7.09 16.40 -33.22
C ASN A 19 -8.06 15.72 -34.20
N THR A 20 -9.37 15.84 -34.01
CA THR A 20 -10.39 15.53 -35.04
C THR A 20 -11.58 16.50 -34.95
N PRO A 21 -12.13 16.96 -36.09
CA PRO A 21 -13.10 18.05 -36.15
C PRO A 21 -14.54 17.61 -35.78
N PRO A 22 -15.44 18.55 -35.43
CA PRO A 22 -16.71 18.23 -34.81
C PRO A 22 -17.75 17.77 -35.84
N GLN A 23 -18.33 16.59 -35.64
CA GLN A 23 -19.56 16.20 -36.33
C GLN A 23 -20.77 16.49 -35.44
N ARG A 24 -21.72 17.25 -35.99
CA ARG A 24 -23.02 17.62 -35.40
C ARG A 24 -23.86 16.39 -35.09
N CYS A 25 -24.27 16.21 -33.84
CA CYS A 25 -25.38 15.33 -33.47
C CYS A 25 -26.71 16.11 -33.54
N PRO A 26 -27.82 15.50 -34.00
CA PRO A 26 -29.14 16.12 -33.97
C PRO A 26 -29.73 16.13 -32.55
N SER A 27 -30.41 17.23 -32.23
CA SER A 27 -31.08 17.51 -30.96
C SER A 27 -32.22 16.54 -30.68
N ILE A 28 -32.11 15.76 -29.60
CA ILE A 28 -33.23 15.04 -28.98
C ILE A 28 -33.69 15.87 -27.78
N ALA A 29 -34.93 16.36 -27.83
CA ALA A 29 -35.57 17.07 -26.74
C ALA A 29 -36.03 16.09 -25.66
N PHE A 30 -35.61 16.31 -24.41
CA PHE A 30 -36.12 15.62 -23.23
C PHE A 30 -37.20 16.49 -22.53
N PRO A 31 -38.29 15.90 -22.01
CA PRO A 31 -39.34 16.66 -21.35
C PRO A 31 -38.89 17.21 -19.99
N ALA A 32 -39.40 18.39 -19.63
CA ALA A 32 -39.14 19.07 -18.37
C ALA A 32 -39.53 18.22 -17.16
N ALA A 33 -38.54 17.89 -16.32
CA ALA A 33 -38.76 17.23 -15.02
C ALA A 33 -38.99 18.29 -13.93
N LYS A 34 -40.09 18.11 -13.20
CA LYS A 34 -40.58 18.95 -12.11
C LYS A 34 -39.52 19.12 -11.01
N SER A 35 -39.46 20.32 -10.45
CA SER A 35 -38.66 20.69 -9.28
C SER A 35 -39.03 19.81 -8.07
N LEU A 36 -38.14 18.92 -7.66
CA LEU A 36 -38.16 18.33 -6.33
C LEU A 36 -37.33 19.22 -5.39
N GLN A 37 -37.99 19.78 -4.38
CA GLN A 37 -37.34 20.35 -3.21
C GLN A 37 -36.65 19.23 -2.42
N CYS A 38 -35.32 19.30 -2.31
CA CYS A 38 -34.56 18.46 -1.40
C CYS A 38 -34.55 19.10 -0.01
N ASN A 39 -35.11 18.40 0.99
CA ASN A 39 -34.93 18.72 2.39
C ASN A 39 -33.48 18.45 2.82
N PRO A 40 -32.84 19.30 3.64
CA PRO A 40 -31.51 19.06 4.14
C PRO A 40 -31.61 18.17 5.39
N ALA A 41 -31.61 16.86 5.20
CA ALA A 41 -31.26 15.94 6.28
C ALA A 41 -29.76 15.64 6.16
N MET A 42 -28.94 16.50 6.76
CA MET A 42 -27.52 16.21 7.01
C MET A 42 -27.44 15.10 8.04
N ALA A 43 -27.52 13.85 7.59
CA ALA A 43 -27.04 12.73 8.35
C ALA A 43 -25.51 12.86 8.39
N ALA A 44 -24.97 13.16 9.56
CA ALA A 44 -23.54 13.04 9.82
C ALA A 44 -23.13 11.60 9.49
N LEU A 45 -22.44 11.40 8.36
CA LEU A 45 -21.68 10.18 8.13
C LEU A 45 -20.61 10.15 9.21
N THR A 46 -20.85 9.41 10.29
CA THR A 46 -19.77 8.92 11.13
C THR A 46 -18.92 8.02 10.24
N ALA A 47 -17.76 8.51 9.81
CA ALA A 47 -16.78 7.68 9.13
C ALA A 47 -16.48 6.49 10.05
N SER A 48 -16.83 5.28 9.60
CA SER A 48 -16.35 4.07 10.25
C SER A 48 -14.83 4.12 10.24
N PRO A 49 -14.13 3.80 11.35
CA PRO A 49 -12.68 3.74 11.34
C PRO A 49 -12.22 2.83 10.19
N ALA A 50 -11.23 3.28 9.42
CA ALA A 50 -10.62 2.43 8.40
C ALA A 50 -10.14 1.14 9.05
N LEU A 51 -10.33 0.02 8.36
CA LEU A 51 -9.95 -1.29 8.86
C LEU A 51 -8.44 -1.40 8.97
N SER A 52 -7.95 -2.20 9.91
CA SER A 52 -6.53 -2.58 9.90
C SER A 52 -6.18 -3.41 8.66
N ILE A 53 -4.89 -3.53 8.34
CA ILE A 53 -4.42 -4.37 7.24
C ILE A 53 -4.81 -5.84 7.51
N SER A 54 -4.56 -6.34 8.72
CA SER A 54 -4.95 -7.68 9.14
C SER A 54 -6.46 -7.92 9.03
N GLU A 55 -7.29 -6.98 9.47
CA GLU A 55 -8.76 -7.08 9.37
C GLU A 55 -9.24 -7.11 7.92
N THR A 56 -8.63 -6.30 7.04
CA THR A 56 -8.92 -6.28 5.60
C THR A 56 -8.71 -7.66 5.00
N PHE A 57 -7.58 -8.28 5.32
CA PHE A 57 -7.27 -9.62 4.85
C PHE A 57 -8.18 -10.72 5.41
N VAL A 58 -8.61 -10.61 6.68
CA VAL A 58 -9.59 -11.56 7.25
C VAL A 58 -10.88 -11.51 6.44
N LYS A 59 -11.40 -10.33 6.13
CA LYS A 59 -12.62 -10.15 5.34
C LYS A 59 -12.49 -10.69 3.91
N LEU A 60 -11.35 -10.45 3.25
CA LEU A 60 -11.09 -10.99 1.92
C LEU A 60 -11.05 -12.51 1.93
N LYS A 61 -10.43 -13.10 2.96
CA LYS A 61 -10.38 -14.56 3.12
C LYS A 61 -11.76 -15.18 3.31
N GLU A 62 -12.64 -14.54 4.09
CA GLU A 62 -14.03 -14.97 4.27
C GLU A 62 -14.82 -14.97 2.96
N ARG A 63 -14.50 -14.05 2.04
CA ARG A 63 -15.10 -13.94 0.70
C ARG A 63 -14.40 -14.81 -0.34
N GLY A 64 -13.24 -15.39 -0.02
CA GLY A 64 -12.41 -16.12 -0.98
C GLY A 64 -11.76 -15.23 -2.03
N GLU A 65 -11.56 -13.95 -1.72
CA GLU A 65 -11.01 -12.92 -2.60
C GLU A 65 -9.48 -12.75 -2.40
N VAL A 66 -8.85 -12.05 -3.34
CA VAL A 66 -7.41 -11.80 -3.45
C VAL A 66 -7.23 -10.29 -3.32
N ALA A 67 -6.30 -9.83 -2.47
CA ALA A 67 -6.16 -8.41 -2.22
C ALA A 67 -5.48 -7.68 -3.40
N LEU A 68 -5.98 -6.50 -3.76
CA LEU A 68 -5.32 -5.57 -4.68
C LEU A 68 -4.63 -4.47 -3.86
N ILE A 69 -3.30 -4.38 -3.99
CA ILE A 69 -2.49 -3.38 -3.28
C ILE A 69 -1.71 -2.53 -4.30
N PRO A 70 -2.29 -1.41 -4.80
CA PRO A 70 -1.54 -0.49 -5.65
C PRO A 70 -0.46 0.24 -4.85
N TYR A 71 0.60 0.61 -5.56
CA TYR A 71 1.65 1.48 -5.05
C TYR A 71 1.74 2.76 -5.86
N ILE A 72 1.88 3.88 -5.16
CA ILE A 72 2.23 5.18 -5.74
C ILE A 72 3.30 5.88 -4.90
N THR A 73 4.13 6.72 -5.53
CA THR A 73 5.11 7.56 -4.82
C THR A 73 4.46 8.90 -4.46
N ALA A 74 4.53 9.28 -3.18
CA ALA A 74 3.99 10.54 -2.71
C ALA A 74 4.74 11.71 -3.36
N GLY A 75 3.98 12.69 -3.84
CA GLY A 75 4.53 13.89 -4.48
C GLY A 75 4.88 13.73 -5.95
N ASP A 76 4.56 12.60 -6.58
CA ASP A 76 4.69 12.42 -8.04
C ASP A 76 3.32 12.46 -8.73
N PRO A 77 3.03 13.45 -9.60
CA PRO A 77 3.85 14.62 -9.92
C PRO A 77 3.78 15.73 -8.86
N ASP A 78 2.82 15.70 -7.93
CA ASP A 78 2.72 16.60 -6.77
C ASP A 78 1.75 16.01 -5.72
N LEU A 79 1.75 16.58 -4.51
CA LEU A 79 0.94 16.08 -3.40
C LEU A 79 -0.57 16.25 -3.60
N SER A 80 -1.00 17.29 -4.32
CA SER A 80 -2.42 17.46 -4.65
C SER A 80 -2.89 16.33 -5.56
N THR A 81 -2.07 15.96 -6.54
CA THR A 81 -2.34 14.83 -7.42
C THR A 81 -2.26 13.50 -6.68
N THR A 82 -1.31 13.34 -5.73
CA THR A 82 -1.26 12.17 -4.84
C THR A 82 -2.56 12.02 -4.05
N ALA A 83 -3.06 13.09 -3.42
CA ALA A 83 -4.28 13.08 -2.64
C ALA A 83 -5.50 12.61 -3.46
N GLU A 84 -5.67 13.13 -4.67
CA GLU A 84 -6.74 12.70 -5.57
C GLU A 84 -6.54 11.26 -6.06
N ALA A 85 -5.30 10.86 -6.35
CA ALA A 85 -4.98 9.48 -6.73
C ALA A 85 -5.35 8.48 -5.61
N LEU A 86 -5.08 8.80 -4.34
CA LEU A 86 -5.47 7.95 -3.21
C LEU A 86 -6.99 7.73 -3.16
N LYS A 87 -7.78 8.79 -3.32
CA LYS A 87 -9.25 8.69 -3.37
C LYS A 87 -9.74 7.87 -4.56
N VAL A 88 -9.15 8.07 -5.74
CA VAL A 88 -9.50 7.32 -6.95
C VAL A 88 -9.17 5.83 -6.79
N LEU A 89 -8.02 5.50 -6.21
CA LEU A 89 -7.61 4.12 -5.94
C LEU A 89 -8.57 3.44 -4.95
N ASP A 90 -8.94 4.13 -3.86
CA ASP A 90 -9.92 3.65 -2.87
C ASP A 90 -11.28 3.39 -3.54
N LEU A 91 -11.82 4.38 -4.27
CA LEU A 91 -13.09 4.27 -5.00
C LEU A 91 -13.07 3.19 -6.10
N SER A 92 -11.89 2.86 -6.62
CA SER A 92 -11.70 1.80 -7.63
C SER A 92 -11.63 0.39 -7.02
N GLY A 93 -11.76 0.26 -5.69
CA GLY A 93 -11.77 -1.02 -5.01
C GLY A 93 -10.38 -1.53 -4.62
N SER A 94 -9.45 -0.63 -4.29
CA SER A 94 -8.19 -1.05 -3.66
C SER A 94 -8.47 -1.56 -2.25
N ASP A 95 -7.88 -2.69 -1.88
CA ASP A 95 -8.06 -3.25 -0.54
C ASP A 95 -7.12 -2.60 0.47
N ILE A 96 -5.91 -2.27 0.05
CA ILE A 96 -4.87 -1.56 0.81
C ILE A 96 -4.15 -0.66 -0.20
N ILE A 97 -3.73 0.54 0.16
CA ILE A 97 -2.86 1.35 -0.71
C ILE A 97 -1.48 1.49 -0.08
N GLU A 98 -0.43 1.20 -0.84
CA GLU A 98 0.95 1.43 -0.44
C GLU A 98 1.42 2.80 -0.94
N LEU A 99 1.84 3.67 -0.02
CA LEU A 99 2.32 5.01 -0.35
C LEU A 99 3.81 5.12 -0.06
N GLY A 100 4.60 5.28 -1.13
CA GLY A 100 6.04 5.48 -1.07
C GLY A 100 6.43 6.89 -0.63
N VAL A 101 7.22 7.01 0.44
CA VAL A 101 7.91 8.25 0.79
C VAL A 101 9.13 8.38 -0.14
N PRO A 102 9.24 9.44 -0.94
CA PRO A 102 10.34 9.58 -1.88
C PRO A 102 11.67 9.71 -1.14
N TYR A 103 12.67 8.96 -1.59
CA TYR A 103 13.99 8.88 -0.97
C TYR A 103 15.09 9.09 -1.99
N SER A 104 16.20 9.71 -1.59
CA SER A 104 17.31 10.07 -2.48
C SER A 104 18.13 8.88 -2.94
N ASP A 105 18.22 7.84 -2.11
CA ASP A 105 19.07 6.67 -2.34
C ASP A 105 18.28 5.35 -2.28
N PRO A 106 17.23 5.16 -3.12
CA PRO A 106 16.32 4.04 -3.00
C PRO A 106 16.89 2.76 -3.63
N LEU A 107 17.78 2.08 -2.89
CA LEU A 107 18.53 0.91 -3.39
C LEU A 107 17.67 -0.28 -3.79
N ALA A 108 16.46 -0.41 -3.24
CA ALA A 108 15.55 -1.53 -3.49
C ALA A 108 14.59 -1.28 -4.66
N ASP A 109 14.42 -0.01 -5.05
CA ASP A 109 13.47 0.38 -6.08
C ASP A 109 14.10 0.29 -7.47
N GLY A 110 13.30 -0.05 -8.49
CA GLY A 110 13.77 0.00 -9.87
C GLY A 110 13.43 1.33 -10.56
N PRO A 111 13.87 1.49 -11.81
CA PRO A 111 14.01 2.80 -12.46
C PRO A 111 12.72 3.63 -12.48
N VAL A 112 11.55 2.98 -12.63
CA VAL A 112 10.26 3.68 -12.64
C VAL A 112 9.98 4.39 -11.31
N ILE A 113 10.22 3.71 -10.19
CA ILE A 113 10.00 4.27 -8.85
C ILE A 113 11.12 5.26 -8.50
N GLN A 114 12.37 4.99 -8.92
CA GLN A 114 13.47 5.93 -8.78
C GLN A 114 13.19 7.26 -9.49
N ASP A 115 12.66 7.21 -10.72
CA ASP A 115 12.28 8.41 -11.48
C ASP A 115 11.12 9.16 -10.82
N ALA A 116 10.13 8.44 -10.28
CA ALA A 116 9.01 9.03 -9.53
C ALA A 116 9.50 9.75 -8.26
N ALA A 117 10.36 9.09 -7.47
CA ALA A 117 10.98 9.68 -6.30
C ALA A 117 11.82 10.91 -6.65
N THR A 118 12.58 10.85 -7.75
CA THR A 118 13.38 11.98 -8.25
C THR A 118 12.49 13.18 -8.59
N ARG A 119 11.38 12.97 -9.31
CA ARG A 119 10.42 14.05 -9.63
C ARG A 119 9.78 14.63 -8.38
N ALA A 120 9.38 13.79 -7.42
CA ALA A 120 8.79 14.23 -6.17
C ALA A 120 9.76 15.06 -5.32
N LEU A 121 11.01 14.61 -5.18
CA LEU A 121 12.06 15.34 -4.46
C LEU A 121 12.44 16.65 -5.15
N ALA A 122 12.54 16.67 -6.49
CA ALA A 122 12.84 17.88 -7.26
C ALA A 122 11.77 18.98 -7.08
N ARG A 123 10.56 18.60 -6.70
CA ARG A 123 9.44 19.51 -6.39
C ARG A 123 9.33 19.87 -4.91
N GLY A 124 10.29 19.44 -4.09
CA GLY A 124 10.36 19.78 -2.67
C GLY A 124 9.41 18.96 -1.78
N THR A 125 8.99 17.77 -2.22
CA THR A 125 8.18 16.87 -1.37
C THR A 125 8.98 16.49 -0.12
N THR A 126 8.42 16.76 1.06
CA THR A 126 9.01 16.40 2.36
C THR A 126 8.10 15.41 3.09
N PHE A 127 8.66 14.66 4.03
CA PHE A 127 7.88 13.79 4.92
C PHE A 127 6.78 14.58 5.64
N GLU A 128 7.10 15.77 6.14
CA GLU A 128 6.17 16.63 6.86
C GLU A 128 4.98 17.02 5.97
N SER A 129 5.23 17.40 4.72
CA SER A 129 4.16 17.71 3.75
C SER A 129 3.31 16.49 3.37
N ILE A 130 3.90 15.28 3.36
CA ILE A 130 3.17 14.03 3.14
C ILE A 130 2.25 13.73 4.33
N ILE A 131 2.75 13.89 5.55
CA ILE A 131 1.98 13.68 6.78
C ILE A 131 0.80 14.64 6.87
N GLU A 132 1.00 15.92 6.53
CA GLU A 132 -0.09 16.91 6.45
C GLU A 132 -1.16 16.48 5.44
N MET A 133 -0.75 16.12 4.22
CA MET A 133 -1.69 15.63 3.20
C MET A 133 -2.46 14.38 3.66
N LEU A 134 -1.78 13.43 4.32
CA LEU A 134 -2.42 12.20 4.80
C LEU A 134 -3.45 12.46 5.90
N LYS A 135 -3.20 13.41 6.81
CA LYS A 135 -4.19 13.78 7.86
C LYS A 135 -5.50 14.25 7.26
N ASP A 136 -5.45 14.93 6.13
CA ASP A 136 -6.64 15.42 5.44
C ASP A 136 -7.32 14.32 4.61
N VAL A 137 -6.54 13.45 3.97
CA VAL A 137 -7.05 12.45 3.00
C VAL A 137 -7.52 11.16 3.66
N ILE A 138 -6.79 10.62 4.64
CA ILE A 138 -7.12 9.32 5.27
C ILE A 138 -8.56 9.26 5.82
N PRO A 139 -9.11 10.29 6.48
CA PRO A 139 -10.52 10.28 6.93
C PRO A 139 -11.56 10.12 5.81
N GLN A 140 -11.16 10.29 4.56
CA GLN A 140 -12.01 10.17 3.38
C GLN A 140 -11.86 8.82 2.66
N LEU A 141 -10.93 7.96 3.12
CA LEU A 141 -10.66 6.65 2.51
C LEU A 141 -11.32 5.53 3.30
N SER A 142 -11.72 4.47 2.59
CA SER A 142 -12.26 3.26 3.20
C SER A 142 -11.18 2.20 3.46
N CYS A 143 -10.19 2.10 2.57
CA CYS A 143 -9.07 1.17 2.68
C CYS A 143 -7.92 1.74 3.55
N PRO A 144 -7.18 0.89 4.28
CA PRO A 144 -5.97 1.32 4.99
C PRO A 144 -4.83 1.74 4.06
N ILE A 145 -4.04 2.70 4.54
CA ILE A 145 -2.75 3.06 3.96
C ILE A 145 -1.62 2.30 4.65
N SER A 146 -0.70 1.76 3.87
CA SER A 146 0.62 1.27 4.30
C SER A 146 1.70 2.22 3.78
N LEU A 147 2.54 2.76 4.67
CA LEU A 147 3.68 3.58 4.25
C LEU A 147 4.85 2.69 3.83
N PHE A 148 5.50 3.07 2.74
CA PHE A 148 6.74 2.45 2.27
C PHE A 148 7.86 3.49 2.33
N THR A 149 8.89 3.23 3.14
CA THR A 149 10.03 4.15 3.30
C THR A 149 11.30 3.39 3.65
N TYR A 150 12.45 3.99 3.42
CA TYR A 150 13.74 3.48 3.86
C TYR A 150 14.01 3.82 5.33
N TYR A 151 14.95 3.10 5.96
CA TYR A 151 15.23 3.20 7.38
C TYR A 151 15.91 4.51 7.77
N ASN A 152 16.81 5.03 6.92
CA ASN A 152 17.55 6.25 7.22
C ASN A 152 16.65 7.49 7.47
N PRO A 153 15.60 7.76 6.69
CA PRO A 153 14.59 8.78 7.00
C PRO A 153 13.91 8.62 8.38
N ILE A 154 13.70 7.38 8.83
CA ILE A 154 13.13 7.06 10.16
C ILE A 154 14.18 7.38 11.22
N LEU A 155 15.40 6.87 11.07
CA LEU A 155 16.51 7.09 12.01
C LEU A 155 16.79 8.57 12.26
N LYS A 156 16.82 9.39 11.20
CA LYS A 156 17.06 10.84 11.30
C LYS A 156 16.02 11.56 12.15
N ARG A 157 14.78 11.06 12.21
CA ARG A 157 13.68 11.62 13.02
C ARG A 157 13.62 11.02 14.43
N GLY A 158 14.22 9.85 14.61
CA GLY A 158 14.04 8.99 15.77
C GLY A 158 12.82 8.10 15.59
N VAL A 159 12.98 6.80 15.86
CA VAL A 159 11.95 5.78 15.60
C VAL A 159 10.64 6.08 16.33
N ASP A 160 10.70 6.39 17.63
CA ASP A 160 9.49 6.70 18.43
C ASP A 160 8.70 7.90 17.88
N LYS A 161 9.41 8.99 17.55
CA LYS A 161 8.80 10.21 16.99
C LYS A 161 8.19 9.94 15.62
N PHE A 162 8.90 9.21 14.76
CA PHE A 162 8.40 8.80 13.45
C PHE A 162 7.12 7.99 13.59
N MET A 163 7.14 6.94 14.41
CA MET A 163 5.97 6.06 14.58
C MET A 163 4.79 6.80 15.21
N THR A 164 5.03 7.70 16.17
CA THR A 164 3.97 8.55 16.75
C THR A 164 3.33 9.43 15.68
N THR A 165 4.17 10.09 14.87
CA THR A 165 3.71 10.95 13.78
C THR A 165 2.89 10.17 12.75
N VAL A 166 3.32 8.96 12.40
CA VAL A 166 2.63 8.07 11.45
C VAL A 166 1.31 7.57 12.04
N LYS A 167 1.28 7.18 13.32
CA LYS A 167 0.04 6.76 14.00
C LYS A 167 -1.01 7.87 13.98
N ASP A 168 -0.58 9.11 14.27
CA ASP A 168 -1.47 10.27 14.36
C ASP A 168 -2.12 10.65 13.01
N THR A 169 -1.66 10.10 11.88
CA THR A 169 -2.34 10.27 10.58
C THR A 169 -3.41 9.22 10.30
N GLY A 170 -3.41 8.10 11.03
CA GLY A 170 -4.28 6.94 10.75
C GLY A 170 -3.70 5.94 9.74
N VAL A 171 -2.38 5.95 9.52
CA VAL A 171 -1.69 4.88 8.77
C VAL A 171 -1.68 3.59 9.60
N HIS A 172 -1.94 2.46 8.94
CA HIS A 172 -2.08 1.14 9.59
C HIS A 172 -0.90 0.20 9.30
N GLY A 173 -0.08 0.49 8.29
CA GLY A 173 1.03 -0.36 7.89
C GLY A 173 2.33 0.39 7.65
N LEU A 174 3.44 -0.31 7.82
CA LEU A 174 4.77 0.17 7.48
C LEU A 174 5.59 -0.93 6.80
N VAL A 175 6.23 -0.59 5.70
CA VAL A 175 7.21 -1.42 4.98
C VAL A 175 8.54 -0.67 4.99
N VAL A 176 9.59 -1.33 5.50
CA VAL A 176 10.97 -0.81 5.52
C VAL A 176 11.90 -1.82 4.84
N PRO A 177 12.18 -1.67 3.53
CA PRO A 177 12.78 -2.73 2.71
C PRO A 177 14.27 -2.97 3.00
N ASP A 178 14.97 -2.02 3.61
CA ASP A 178 16.41 -2.02 3.84
C ASP A 178 16.83 -2.50 5.25
N VAL A 179 15.90 -3.01 6.05
CA VAL A 179 16.19 -3.50 7.41
C VAL A 179 16.08 -5.03 7.47
N PRO A 180 17.17 -5.76 7.76
CA PRO A 180 17.11 -7.20 7.96
C PRO A 180 16.38 -7.55 9.26
N LEU A 181 15.75 -8.74 9.31
CA LEU A 181 14.97 -9.22 10.46
C LEU A 181 15.64 -8.94 11.81
N GLU A 182 16.94 -9.20 11.92
CA GLU A 182 17.73 -9.05 13.14
C GLU A 182 17.77 -7.60 13.67
N GLU A 183 17.67 -6.61 12.80
CA GLU A 183 17.72 -5.19 13.14
C GLU A 183 16.31 -4.57 13.27
N THR A 184 15.25 -5.35 13.01
CA THR A 184 13.86 -4.85 13.09
C THR A 184 13.32 -4.79 14.52
N GLU A 185 14.02 -5.29 15.54
CA GLU A 185 13.48 -5.41 16.91
C GLU A 185 12.91 -4.08 17.45
N ILE A 186 13.67 -2.99 17.28
CA ILE A 186 13.25 -1.65 17.71
C ILE A 186 12.03 -1.18 16.92
N LEU A 187 12.04 -1.37 15.59
CA LEU A 187 10.92 -1.01 14.72
C LEU A 187 9.65 -1.79 15.08
N ARG A 188 9.76 -3.11 15.27
CA ARG A 188 8.65 -4.00 15.62
C ARG A 188 8.03 -3.62 16.95
N LYS A 189 8.86 -3.39 17.97
CA LYS A 189 8.39 -2.96 19.30
C LYS A 189 7.64 -1.63 19.22
N GLU A 190 8.21 -0.64 18.54
CA GLU A 190 7.60 0.68 18.42
C GLU A 190 6.33 0.65 17.58
N ALA A 191 6.32 -0.05 16.45
CA ALA A 191 5.16 -0.22 15.58
C ALA A 191 4.00 -0.92 16.31
N SER A 192 4.28 -2.05 16.97
CA SER A 192 3.30 -2.80 17.77
C SER A 192 2.71 -1.95 18.90
N SER A 193 3.54 -1.19 19.63
CA SER A 193 3.07 -0.29 20.70
C SER A 193 2.11 0.82 20.20
N LYS A 194 2.14 1.10 18.90
CA LYS A 194 1.39 2.14 18.24
C LYS A 194 0.29 1.60 17.31
N ASN A 195 0.07 0.29 17.29
CA ASN A 195 -0.87 -0.41 16.40
C ASN A 195 -0.60 -0.15 14.91
N ILE A 196 0.68 -0.08 14.53
CA ILE A 196 1.12 -0.04 13.14
C ILE A 196 1.66 -1.44 12.80
N GLU A 197 1.09 -2.08 11.78
CA GLU A 197 1.49 -3.41 11.36
C GLU A 197 2.78 -3.32 10.53
N LEU A 198 3.91 -3.81 11.08
CA LEU A 198 5.19 -3.84 10.37
C LEU A 198 5.24 -5.06 9.43
N VAL A 199 5.25 -4.78 8.13
CA VAL A 199 5.33 -5.78 7.07
C VAL A 199 6.79 -6.08 6.77
N LEU A 200 7.17 -7.36 6.84
CA LEU A 200 8.52 -7.82 6.55
C LEU A 200 8.62 -8.48 5.17
N LEU A 201 9.85 -8.47 4.62
CA LEU A 201 10.14 -8.93 3.28
C LEU A 201 10.83 -10.29 3.29
N THR A 202 10.47 -11.14 2.34
CA THR A 202 11.19 -12.39 2.02
C THR A 202 11.38 -12.53 0.51
N THR A 203 12.24 -13.43 0.09
CA THR A 203 12.57 -13.69 -1.32
C THR A 203 12.56 -15.20 -1.62
N PRO A 204 12.40 -15.62 -2.89
CA PRO A 204 12.55 -17.02 -3.29
C PRO A 204 13.92 -17.65 -3.00
N THR A 205 14.93 -16.84 -2.70
CA THR A 205 16.29 -17.29 -2.33
C THR A 205 16.51 -17.29 -0.82
N THR A 206 15.55 -16.79 -0.04
CA THR A 206 15.63 -16.80 1.42
C THR A 206 15.59 -18.26 1.91
N PRO A 207 16.54 -18.71 2.75
CA PRO A 207 16.49 -20.05 3.32
C PRO A 207 15.21 -20.28 4.10
N THR A 208 14.65 -21.49 4.02
CA THR A 208 13.34 -21.82 4.61
C THR A 208 13.25 -21.43 6.08
N GLU A 209 14.23 -21.79 6.92
CA GLU A 209 14.22 -21.44 8.36
C GLU A 209 14.20 -19.93 8.60
N ARG A 210 14.94 -19.15 7.80
CA ARG A 210 14.91 -17.68 7.87
C ARG A 210 13.56 -17.14 7.43
N MET A 211 12.96 -17.71 6.39
CA MET A 211 11.62 -17.34 5.94
C MET A 211 10.56 -17.62 7.00
N LYS A 212 10.66 -18.72 7.78
CA LYS A 212 9.77 -18.98 8.92
C LYS A 212 9.86 -17.87 9.95
N ALA A 213 11.08 -17.53 10.36
CA ALA A 213 11.32 -16.48 11.35
C ALA A 213 10.80 -15.11 10.87
N ILE A 214 10.96 -14.79 9.58
CA ILE A 214 10.39 -13.57 9.00
C ILE A 214 8.85 -13.62 9.02
N ALA A 215 8.25 -14.74 8.63
CA ALA A 215 6.81 -14.90 8.57
C ALA A 215 6.16 -14.81 9.97
N GLU A 216 6.80 -15.36 10.99
CA GLU A 216 6.36 -15.26 12.39
C GLU A 216 6.51 -13.84 12.96
N ALA A 217 7.50 -13.09 12.47
CA ALA A 217 7.77 -11.74 12.93
C ALA A 217 6.97 -10.64 12.21
N SER A 218 6.39 -10.97 11.05
CA SER A 218 5.67 -10.04 10.17
C SER A 218 4.22 -9.86 10.62
N GLU A 219 3.73 -8.63 10.59
CA GLU A 219 2.34 -8.28 10.87
C GLU A 219 1.61 -7.88 9.58
N GLY A 220 0.28 -8.05 9.54
CA GLY A 220 -0.55 -7.80 8.36
C GLY A 220 -0.38 -8.83 7.24
N PHE A 221 0.76 -8.77 6.57
CA PHE A 221 1.11 -9.68 5.49
C PHE A 221 2.61 -9.88 5.40
N LEU A 222 3.03 -10.93 4.69
CA LEU A 222 4.41 -11.21 4.33
C LEU A 222 4.66 -10.74 2.90
N TYR A 223 5.63 -9.86 2.72
CA TYR A 223 5.95 -9.27 1.43
C TYR A 223 6.95 -10.16 0.69
N LEU A 224 6.52 -10.83 -0.38
CA LEU A 224 7.36 -11.69 -1.21
C LEU A 224 7.88 -10.91 -2.43
N VAL A 225 9.19 -10.66 -2.44
CA VAL A 225 9.89 -10.04 -3.57
C VAL A 225 10.14 -11.10 -4.65
N SER A 226 9.39 -11.05 -5.75
CA SER A 226 9.30 -12.16 -6.73
C SER A 226 10.56 -12.38 -7.59
N SER A 227 11.46 -11.40 -7.65
CA SER A 227 12.72 -11.47 -8.40
C SER A 227 13.92 -11.13 -7.53
N VAL A 228 15.05 -11.73 -7.84
CA VAL A 228 16.35 -11.33 -7.29
C VAL A 228 16.79 -10.08 -8.06
N GLY A 229 16.25 -8.91 -7.72
CA GLY A 229 16.49 -7.64 -8.41
C GLY A 229 15.43 -6.57 -8.12
N VAL A 230 15.71 -5.33 -8.54
CA VAL A 230 14.90 -4.12 -8.30
C VAL A 230 13.52 -4.14 -8.97
N THR A 231 12.55 -3.42 -8.39
CA THR A 231 11.13 -3.32 -8.79
C THR A 231 10.94 -2.87 -10.25
N GLY A 232 10.25 -3.63 -11.09
CA GLY A 232 9.98 -3.21 -12.47
C GLY A 232 9.24 -4.25 -13.30
N ALA A 233 8.39 -3.79 -14.22
CA ALA A 233 7.56 -4.66 -15.06
C ALA A 233 8.43 -5.63 -15.88
N ARG A 234 8.53 -6.89 -15.45
CA ARG A 234 9.15 -8.00 -16.20
C ARG A 234 8.12 -9.06 -16.56
N SER A 235 8.36 -9.75 -17.67
CA SER A 235 7.43 -10.67 -18.33
C SER A 235 7.40 -12.09 -17.74
N SER A 236 8.21 -12.42 -16.72
CA SER A 236 8.24 -13.76 -16.13
C SER A 236 8.29 -13.76 -14.60
N ILE A 237 7.50 -14.65 -13.99
CA ILE A 237 7.48 -14.94 -12.55
C ILE A 237 8.49 -16.07 -12.29
N ASN A 238 9.26 -15.99 -11.21
CA ASN A 238 10.23 -17.04 -10.83
C ASN A 238 9.52 -18.39 -10.56
N GLU A 239 10.01 -19.47 -11.17
CA GLU A 239 9.44 -20.82 -11.07
C GLU A 239 9.41 -21.39 -9.63
N ARG A 240 10.21 -20.83 -8.71
CA ARG A 240 10.19 -21.23 -7.28
C ARG A 240 9.04 -20.65 -6.48
N VAL A 241 8.33 -19.65 -7.01
CA VAL A 241 7.23 -18.98 -6.30
C VAL A 241 6.13 -19.96 -5.83
N PRO A 242 5.62 -20.89 -6.66
CA PRO A 242 4.58 -21.82 -6.22
C PRO A 242 5.03 -22.78 -5.11
N ALA A 243 6.31 -23.19 -5.10
CA ALA A 243 6.86 -24.04 -4.05
C ALA A 243 7.01 -23.27 -2.74
N LEU A 244 7.56 -22.05 -2.80
CA LEU A 244 7.70 -21.17 -1.64
C LEU A 244 6.35 -20.86 -0.97
N LEU A 245 5.30 -20.67 -1.77
CA LEU A 245 3.94 -20.48 -1.26
C LEU A 245 3.40 -21.69 -0.49
N ARG A 246 3.82 -22.92 -0.83
CA ARG A 246 3.44 -24.11 -0.07
C ARG A 246 4.19 -24.15 1.25
N ASP A 247 5.49 -23.89 1.22
CA ASP A 247 6.34 -23.89 2.42
C ASP A 247 5.86 -22.84 3.43
N ILE A 248 5.56 -21.59 2.99
CA ILE A 248 5.03 -20.53 3.87
C ILE A 248 3.70 -20.94 4.51
N LYS A 249 2.83 -21.65 3.75
CA LYS A 249 1.55 -22.14 4.27
C LYS A 249 1.72 -23.24 5.31
N GLU A 250 2.65 -24.17 5.09
CA GLU A 250 2.90 -25.29 6.01
C GLU A 250 3.43 -24.82 7.36
N VAL A 251 4.34 -23.84 7.36
CA VAL A 251 4.87 -23.20 8.57
C VAL A 251 3.74 -22.65 9.44
N HIS A 252 2.77 -21.98 8.81
CA HIS A 252 1.62 -21.42 9.51
C HIS A 252 0.58 -22.44 9.97
N LEU A 253 0.49 -23.60 9.32
CA LEU A 253 -0.36 -24.71 9.76
C LEU A 253 0.23 -25.41 11.00
N SER A 254 1.56 -25.47 11.13
CA SER A 254 2.23 -26.05 12.31
C SER A 254 2.20 -25.18 13.56
N THR A 255 2.02 -23.86 13.44
CA THR A 255 1.98 -22.91 14.57
C THR A 255 0.58 -22.73 15.18
N GLN A 256 -0.46 -23.43 14.66
CA GLN A 256 -1.87 -23.29 15.06
C GLN A 256 -2.24 -23.82 16.45
N THR A 257 -1.29 -24.21 17.29
CA THR A 257 -1.56 -24.56 18.70
C THR A 257 -1.67 -23.32 19.60
N GLN A 258 -1.37 -22.10 19.12
CA GLN A 258 -1.57 -20.85 19.85
C GLN A 258 -2.17 -19.75 18.95
N SER A 259 -3.49 -19.59 19.09
CA SER A 259 -4.39 -18.49 18.68
C SER A 259 -3.84 -17.22 17.99
N ILE A 260 -3.33 -17.28 16.75
CA ILE A 260 -3.25 -16.12 15.83
C ILE A 260 -3.46 -16.62 14.38
N SER A 261 -4.28 -15.93 13.59
CA SER A 261 -4.57 -16.24 12.18
C SER A 261 -3.38 -15.95 11.25
N PRO A 262 -3.21 -16.70 10.13
CA PRO A 262 -2.01 -16.58 9.28
C PRO A 262 -1.92 -15.23 8.55
N PRO A 263 -0.70 -14.65 8.37
CA PRO A 263 -0.46 -13.49 7.54
C PRO A 263 -0.60 -13.89 6.06
N ASN A 264 -1.10 -12.96 5.27
CA ASN A 264 -1.33 -13.17 3.85
C ASN A 264 -0.02 -12.95 3.09
N VAL A 265 0.17 -13.55 1.93
CA VAL A 265 1.41 -13.41 1.15
C VAL A 265 1.16 -12.47 -0.02
N HIS A 266 1.84 -11.33 -0.05
CA HIS A 266 1.73 -10.31 -1.10
C HIS A 266 2.90 -10.40 -2.10
N PHE A 267 2.62 -10.18 -3.38
CA PHE A 267 3.59 -10.24 -4.48
C PHE A 267 3.89 -8.86 -5.07
N SER A 268 5.16 -8.48 -5.00
CA SER A 268 5.69 -7.39 -5.81
C SER A 268 6.21 -7.91 -7.15
N LYS A 269 5.66 -7.38 -8.24
CA LYS A 269 6.29 -7.43 -9.55
C LYS A 269 7.27 -6.26 -9.69
#